data_AF-A0AAN0LU12-F1
#
_entry.id   AF-A0AAN0LU12-F1
#
_cell.length_a   1.000
_cell.length_b   1.000
_cell.length_c   1.000
_cell.angle_alpha   90.00
_cell.angle_beta   90.00
_cell.angle_gamma   90.00
#
_symmetry.space_group_name_H-M   'P 1'
#
loop_
_entity.id
_entity.type
_entity.pdbx_description
1 polymer ?
#
loop_
_entity_poly.entity_id
_entity_poly.type
_entity_poly.pdbx_seq_one_letter_code
_entity_poly.pdbx_strand_id
1 'polypeptide(L)'
;MSIKGSDSLLRKLSALDDIALDGAQSGLTKSPLKVQRDAKRHAPRNSSDLANSIHTRVDKGEKSISGSVYTNNPHAMYVEFGTGPKGKGTKKNHT
;
A
#
# COMPACT_ATOMS: atom_id res chain seq x y z
N MET A 1 -29.01 -18.55 -39.30
CA MET A 1 -27.53 -18.52 -39.23
C MET A 1 -27.14 -18.44 -37.77
N SER A 2 -26.26 -19.35 -37.30
CA SER A 2 -25.72 -19.29 -35.94
C SER A 2 -24.37 -18.58 -35.97
N ILE A 3 -24.18 -17.61 -35.08
CA ILE A 3 -22.93 -16.86 -34.97
C ILE A 3 -21.93 -17.75 -34.22
N LYS A 4 -20.90 -18.22 -34.93
CA LYS A 4 -19.83 -19.01 -34.31
C LYS A 4 -19.13 -18.20 -33.21
N GLY A 5 -19.06 -18.75 -32.00
CA GLY A 5 -18.30 -18.18 -30.89
C GLY A 5 -19.11 -17.33 -29.89
N SER A 6 -20.42 -17.18 -30.07
CA SER A 6 -21.31 -16.46 -29.12
C SER A 6 -21.17 -16.96 -27.69
N ASP A 7 -21.15 -18.29 -27.51
CA ASP A 7 -21.11 -18.90 -26.18
C ASP A 7 -19.75 -18.69 -25.51
N SER A 8 -18.66 -18.70 -26.29
CA SER A 8 -17.33 -18.39 -25.80
C SER A 8 -17.21 -16.94 -25.36
N LEU A 9 -17.83 -16.03 -26.11
CA LEU A 9 -17.84 -14.61 -25.80
C LEU A 9 -18.61 -14.34 -24.50
N LEU A 10 -19.82 -14.92 -24.36
CA LEU A 10 -20.63 -14.79 -23.16
C LEU A 10 -19.91 -15.32 -21.92
N ARG A 11 -19.25 -16.49 -22.04
CA ARG A 11 -18.45 -17.04 -20.94
C ARG A 11 -17.31 -16.11 -20.51
N LYS A 12 -16.58 -15.53 -21.46
CA LYS A 12 -15.49 -14.59 -21.16
C LYS A 12 -16.00 -13.29 -20.55
N LEU A 13 -17.14 -12.79 -21.02
CA LEU A 13 -17.79 -11.60 -20.49
C LEU A 13 -18.24 -11.82 -19.04
N SER A 14 -18.85 -12.97 -18.74
CA SER A 14 -19.25 -13.33 -17.37
C SER A 14 -18.07 -13.51 -16.42
N ALA A 15 -16.93 -14.01 -16.91
CA ALA A 15 -15.73 -14.20 -16.08
C ALA A 15 -14.85 -12.94 -15.92
N LEU A 16 -15.14 -11.87 -16.67
CA LEU A 16 -14.28 -10.69 -16.73
C LEU A 16 -14.19 -9.98 -15.38
N ASP A 17 -15.31 -9.91 -14.64
CA ASP A 17 -15.39 -9.22 -13.35
C ASP A 17 -14.53 -9.93 -12.29
N ASP A 18 -14.59 -11.27 -12.24
CA ASP A 18 -13.77 -12.10 -11.36
C ASP A 18 -12.28 -11.97 -11.67
N ILE A 19 -11.90 -11.98 -12.95
CA ILE A 19 -10.50 -11.82 -13.39
C ILE A 19 -9.98 -10.43 -13.02
N ALA A 20 -10.78 -9.38 -13.21
CA ALA A 20 -10.41 -8.02 -12.86
C ALA A 20 -10.22 -7.85 -11.34
N LEU A 21 -11.12 -8.43 -10.54
CA LEU A 21 -11.03 -8.43 -9.08
C LEU A 21 -9.81 -9.19 -8.56
N ASP A 22 -9.50 -10.36 -9.13
CA ASP A 22 -8.34 -11.16 -8.72
C ASP A 22 -7.01 -10.46 -9.07
N GLY A 23 -6.94 -9.85 -10.25
CA GLY A 23 -5.81 -9.02 -10.66
C GLY A 23 -5.60 -7.82 -9.73
N ALA A 24 -6.68 -7.12 -9.38
CA ALA A 24 -6.64 -6.00 -8.44
C ALA A 24 -6.18 -6.45 -7.04
N GLN A 25 -6.69 -7.58 -6.55
CA GLN A 25 -6.31 -8.15 -5.26
C GLN A 25 -4.83 -8.55 -5.22
N SER A 26 -4.34 -9.16 -6.29
CA SER A 26 -2.92 -9.52 -6.45
C SER A 26 -1.99 -8.30 -6.49
N GLY A 27 -2.45 -7.19 -7.07
CA GLY A 27 -1.72 -5.92 -7.04
C GLY A 27 -1.69 -5.30 -5.64
N LEU A 28 -2.85 -5.26 -4.98
CA LEU A 28 -2.99 -4.64 -3.65
C LEU A 28 -2.38 -5.44 -2.50
N THR A 29 -2.13 -6.73 -2.68
CA THR A 29 -1.34 -7.51 -1.70
C THR A 29 0.15 -7.19 -1.77
N LYS A 30 0.67 -6.89 -2.96
CA LYS A 30 2.12 -6.67 -3.18
C LYS A 30 2.54 -5.20 -3.05
N SER A 31 1.67 -4.27 -3.45
CA SER A 31 2.01 -2.84 -3.47
C SER A 31 2.28 -2.27 -2.07
N PRO A 32 1.44 -2.51 -1.04
CA PRO A 32 1.67 -2.00 0.32
C PRO A 32 2.96 -2.53 0.94
N LEU A 33 3.38 -3.76 0.60
CA LEU A 33 4.65 -4.33 1.10
C LEU A 33 5.86 -3.56 0.57
N LYS A 34 5.82 -3.09 -0.68
CA LYS A 34 6.89 -2.24 -1.23
C LYS A 34 6.96 -0.91 -0.48
N VAL A 35 5.80 -0.28 -0.27
CA VAL A 35 5.68 0.99 0.47
C VAL A 35 6.14 0.81 1.92
N GLN A 36 5.76 -0.27 2.60
CA GLN A 36 6.20 -0.59 3.95
C GLN A 36 7.71 -0.77 4.02
N ARG A 37 8.30 -1.53 3.10
CA ARG A 37 9.75 -1.72 3.05
C ARG A 37 10.47 -0.39 2.94
N ASP A 38 9.99 0.49 2.07
CA ASP A 38 10.60 1.81 1.90
C ASP A 38 10.37 2.69 3.13
N ALA A 39 9.19 2.68 3.75
CA ALA A 39 8.93 3.38 5.00
C ALA A 39 9.86 2.90 6.13
N LYS A 40 10.04 1.59 6.31
CA LYS A 40 10.98 1.01 7.27
C LYS A 40 12.43 1.39 7.00
N ARG A 41 12.83 1.47 5.72
CA ARG A 41 14.19 1.84 5.32
C ARG A 41 14.52 3.30 5.66
N HIS A 42 13.54 4.19 5.55
CA HIS A 42 13.70 5.61 5.83
C HIS A 42 13.38 5.99 7.29
N ALA A 43 12.85 5.05 8.08
CA ALA A 43 12.65 5.26 9.50
C ALA A 43 14.02 5.54 10.21
N PRO A 44 14.05 6.42 11.21
CA PRO A 44 15.28 6.74 11.94
C PRO A 44 15.89 5.48 12.57
N ARG A 45 17.17 5.20 12.27
CA ARG A 45 17.90 4.01 12.79
C ARG A 45 18.16 4.02 14.28
N ASN A 46 18.02 5.19 14.90
CA ASN A 46 18.29 5.46 16.30
C ASN A 46 17.20 4.94 17.24
N SER A 47 16.01 4.63 16.73
CA SER A 47 15.04 3.79 17.45
C SER A 47 14.44 2.75 16.50
N SER A 48 14.74 1.47 16.76
CA SER A 48 14.15 0.33 16.04
C SER A 48 12.63 0.27 16.17
N ASP A 49 12.07 0.97 17.17
CA ASP A 49 10.65 0.95 17.53
C ASP A 49 9.75 1.50 16.43
N LEU A 50 10.20 2.52 15.69
CA LEU A 50 9.39 3.07 14.61
C LEU A 50 9.38 2.12 13.41
N ALA A 51 10.55 1.63 12.97
CA ALA A 51 10.62 0.68 11.86
C ALA A 51 9.84 -0.61 12.15
N ASN A 52 9.86 -1.10 13.39
CA ASN A 52 9.14 -2.32 13.78
C ASN A 52 7.63 -2.12 13.93
N SER A 53 7.17 -0.89 14.15
CA SER A 53 5.73 -0.55 14.28
C SER A 53 5.03 -0.22 12.97
N ILE A 54 5.74 -0.21 11.83
CA ILE A 54 5.11 -0.03 10.51
C ILE A 54 4.54 -1.37 10.04
N HIS A 55 3.23 -1.39 9.91
CA HIS A 55 2.44 -2.54 9.47
C HIS A 55 1.68 -2.25 8.18
N THR A 56 1.23 -3.31 7.52
CA THR A 56 0.40 -3.24 6.33
C THR A 56 -0.86 -4.05 6.55
N ARG A 57 -1.97 -3.57 6.00
CA ARG A 57 -3.24 -4.28 6.01
C ARG A 57 -3.90 -4.14 4.65
N VAL A 58 -4.50 -5.22 4.17
CA VAL A 58 -5.32 -5.22 2.96
C VAL A 58 -6.71 -5.64 3.38
N ASP A 59 -7.68 -4.76 3.18
CA ASP A 59 -9.09 -5.00 3.47
C ASP A 59 -9.86 -5.14 2.16
N LYS A 60 -10.63 -6.22 2.05
CA LYS A 60 -11.53 -6.46 0.92
C LYS A 60 -12.96 -6.14 1.35
N GLY A 61 -13.51 -5.05 0.83
CA GLY A 61 -14.93 -4.73 0.94
C GLY A 61 -15.72 -5.34 -0.22
N GLU A 62 -17.04 -5.12 -0.22
CA GLU A 62 -17.93 -5.65 -1.27
C GLU A 62 -17.65 -5.10 -2.67
N LYS A 63 -17.20 -3.83 -2.77
CA LYS A 63 -16.99 -3.12 -4.05
C LYS A 63 -15.59 -2.57 -4.22
N SER A 64 -14.72 -2.70 -3.23
CA SER A 64 -13.40 -2.11 -3.24
C SER A 64 -12.41 -2.94 -2.44
N ILE A 65 -11.16 -2.84 -2.84
CA ILE A 65 -10.03 -3.41 -2.10
C ILE A 65 -9.18 -2.22 -1.68
N SER A 66 -8.82 -2.14 -0.41
CA SER A 66 -8.00 -1.06 0.15
C SER A 66 -6.73 -1.62 0.77
N GLY A 67 -5.60 -1.00 0.47
CA GLY A 67 -4.29 -1.35 1.05
C GLY A 67 -3.78 -0.19 1.88
N SER A 68 -3.58 -0.42 3.18
CA SER A 68 -3.16 0.58 4.15
C SER A 68 -1.77 0.25 4.69
N VAL A 69 -0.92 1.28 4.80
CA VAL A 69 0.37 1.22 5.53
C VAL A 69 0.25 2.17 6.71
N TYR A 70 0.51 1.68 7.92
CA TYR A 70 0.23 2.44 9.15
C TYR A 70 1.22 2.10 10.27
N THR A 71 1.33 2.99 11.26
CA THR A 71 2.01 2.77 12.54
C THR A 71 1.12 3.28 13.66
N ASN A 72 1.16 2.60 14.81
CA ASN A 72 0.46 3.03 16.03
C ASN A 72 1.40 3.76 17.01
N ASN A 73 2.60 4.15 16.57
CA ASN A 73 3.54 4.87 17.43
C ASN A 73 3.11 6.35 17.55
N PRO A 74 2.84 6.87 18.75
CA PRO A 74 2.45 8.27 18.95
C PRO A 74 3.51 9.28 18.48
N HIS A 75 4.78 8.87 18.36
CA HIS A 75 5.86 9.70 17.81
C HIS A 75 5.83 9.84 16.28
N ALA A 76 5.12 8.97 15.55
CA ALA A 76 5.08 8.97 14.09
C ALA A 76 4.43 10.26 13.53
N MET A 77 3.38 10.76 14.19
CA MET A 77 2.68 11.97 13.75
C MET A 77 3.60 13.22 13.76
N TYR A 78 4.58 13.26 14.67
CA TYR A 78 5.54 14.37 14.77
C TYR A 78 6.71 14.25 13.79
N VAL A 79 7.05 13.05 13.30
CA VAL A 79 8.19 12.83 12.39
C VAL A 79 7.73 12.73 10.93
N GLU A 80 6.57 12.11 10.67
CA GLU A 80 6.12 11.75 9.32
C GLU A 80 5.29 12.83 8.61
N PHE A 81 4.58 13.70 9.34
CA PHE A 81 3.90 14.86 8.75
C PHE A 81 4.81 16.08 8.56
N GLY A 82 6.10 15.98 8.90
CA GLY A 82 7.05 17.09 8.81
C GLY A 82 6.76 18.24 9.80
N THR A 83 5.94 18.01 10.82
CA THR A 83 5.48 19.03 11.78
C THR A 83 6.25 19.04 13.10
N GLY A 84 7.12 18.07 13.36
CA GLY A 84 8.01 18.08 14.52
C GLY A 84 9.23 19.01 14.33
N PRO A 85 9.98 19.33 15.40
CA PRO A 85 11.09 20.30 15.35
C PRO A 85 12.18 19.97 14.30
N LYS A 86 12.27 18.73 13.83
CA LYS A 86 13.19 18.31 12.75
C LYS A 86 12.63 18.52 11.33
N GLY A 87 11.39 18.97 11.16
CA GLY A 87 10.77 19.29 9.86
C GLY A 87 11.16 20.65 9.28
N LYS A 88 11.92 21.49 10.01
CA LYS A 88 12.35 22.82 9.54
C LYS A 88 13.79 23.22 9.90
N GLY A 89 14.61 22.30 10.43
CA GLY A 89 15.80 22.65 11.22
C GLY A 89 17.17 22.11 10.80
N THR A 90 17.32 21.35 9.72
CA THR A 90 18.65 20.84 9.33
C THR A 90 19.38 21.81 8.40
N LYS A 91 20.06 22.80 8.99
CA LYS A 91 21.25 23.37 8.33
C LYS A 91 22.33 22.28 8.32
N LYS A 92 22.80 21.90 7.14
CA LYS A 92 23.98 21.04 7.00
C LYS A 92 25.20 21.84 7.45
N ASN A 93 25.83 21.42 8.54
CA ASN A 93 27.17 21.90 8.86
C ASN A 93 28.15 21.07 8.04
N HIS A 94 28.72 21.68 7.01
CA HIS A 94 29.94 21.22 6.37
C HIS A 94 31.12 21.71 7.22
N THR A 95 31.87 20.77 7.78
CA THR A 95 33.27 20.93 8.22
C THR A 95 33.99 19.65 7.84
#